data_AF-A0A7X7R7V4-F1
#
_entry.id   AF-A0A7X7R7V4-F1
#
_cell.length_a   1.000
_cell.length_b   1.000
_cell.length_c   1.000
_cell.angle_alpha   90.00
_cell.angle_beta   90.00
_cell.angle_gamma   90.00
#
_symmetry.space_group_name_H-M   'P 1'
#
loop_
_entity.id
_entity.type
_entity.pdbx_description
1 polymer ?
#
loop_
_entity_poly.entity_id
_entity_poly.type
_entity_poly.pdbx_seq_one_letter_code
_entity_poly.pdbx_strand_id
1 'polypeptide(L)'
;MPKRTASFSFRPLLRLAFLLALAAAFWLALMPVPEMVRLLDWQDKIEHALLFAALALLGLAAWPAQPLRVAGGLLLYGVTMELAQSMTAYRYGDPLDWLADAVGVAAVTAFVLLRRRKRR
;
A
#
# COMPACT_ATOMS: atom_id res chain seq x y z
N MET A 1 -44.13 -12.15 -5.49
CA MET A 1 -42.70 -12.54 -5.62
C MET A 1 -41.83 -11.28 -5.62
N PRO A 2 -40.93 -11.06 -4.65
CA PRO A 2 -40.02 -9.92 -4.73
C PRO A 2 -38.94 -10.20 -5.78
N LYS A 3 -38.75 -9.26 -6.72
CA LYS A 3 -37.67 -9.28 -7.71
C LYS A 3 -36.35 -9.05 -6.96
N ARG A 4 -35.48 -10.05 -6.91
CA ARG A 4 -34.10 -9.90 -6.42
C ARG A 4 -33.38 -8.95 -7.37
N THR A 5 -33.21 -7.69 -6.99
CA THR A 5 -32.29 -6.78 -7.67
C THR A 5 -30.88 -7.29 -7.44
N ALA A 6 -30.18 -7.65 -8.53
CA ALA A 6 -28.78 -8.02 -8.45
C ALA A 6 -27.99 -6.80 -7.95
N SER A 7 -27.52 -6.83 -6.70
CA SER A 7 -26.63 -5.81 -6.19
C SER A 7 -25.23 -6.07 -6.75
N PHE A 8 -24.81 -5.27 -7.73
CA PHE A 8 -23.42 -5.26 -8.13
C PHE A 8 -22.57 -4.81 -6.95
N SER A 9 -21.70 -5.69 -6.46
CA SER A 9 -20.72 -5.33 -5.45
C SER A 9 -19.53 -4.67 -6.15
N PHE A 10 -19.11 -3.49 -5.73
CA PHE A 10 -17.89 -2.84 -6.24
C PHE A 10 -16.60 -3.54 -5.76
N ARG A 11 -16.71 -4.54 -4.89
CA ARG A 11 -15.56 -5.22 -4.26
C ARG A 11 -14.63 -5.93 -5.24
N PRO A 12 -15.09 -6.67 -6.27
CA PRO A 12 -14.19 -7.29 -7.24
C PRO A 12 -13.35 -6.25 -7.99
N LEU A 13 -13.94 -5.10 -8.33
CA LEU A 13 -13.21 -4.00 -8.99
C LEU A 13 -12.14 -3.41 -8.06
N LEU A 14 -12.45 -3.19 -6.78
CA LEU A 14 -11.47 -2.71 -5.80
C LEU A 14 -10.32 -3.71 -5.58
N ARG A 15 -10.61 -5.01 -5.58
CA ARG A 15 -9.58 -6.05 -5.49
C ARG A 15 -8.69 -6.07 -6.71
N LEU A 16 -9.27 -5.97 -7.90
CA LEU A 16 -8.52 -5.87 -9.14
C LEU A 16 -7.64 -4.61 -9.12
N ALA A 17 -8.20 -3.45 -8.78
CA ALA A 17 -7.45 -2.21 -8.66
C ALA A 17 -6.30 -2.33 -7.64
N PHE A 18 -6.53 -2.98 -6.50
CA PHE A 18 -5.49 -3.23 -5.50
C PHE A 18 -4.35 -4.09 -6.04
N LEU A 19 -4.67 -5.20 -6.73
CA LEU A 19 -3.66 -6.09 -7.31
C LEU A 19 -2.86 -5.39 -8.41
N LEU A 20 -3.52 -4.60 -9.26
CA LEU A 20 -2.87 -3.79 -10.28
C LEU A 20 -1.98 -2.71 -9.66
N ALA A 21 -2.43 -2.07 -8.58
CA ALA A 21 -1.64 -1.08 -7.86
C ALA A 21 -0.40 -1.69 -7.21
N LEU A 22 -0.50 -2.89 -6.62
CA LEU A 22 0.67 -3.62 -6.12
C LEU A 22 1.65 -3.95 -7.25
N ALA A 23 1.15 -4.51 -8.37
CA ALA A 23 2.01 -4.86 -9.49
C ALA A 23 2.72 -3.62 -10.08
N ALA A 24 1.99 -2.52 -10.26
CA ALA A 24 2.53 -1.27 -10.76
C ALA A 24 3.57 -0.66 -9.79
N ALA A 25 3.25 -0.61 -8.49
CA ALA A 25 4.16 -0.12 -7.46
C ALA A 25 5.46 -0.92 -7.43
N PHE A 26 5.37 -2.26 -7.46
CA PHE A 26 6.54 -3.13 -7.46
C PHE A 26 7.41 -2.93 -8.69
N TRP A 27 6.77 -2.90 -9.88
CA TRP A 27 7.46 -2.67 -11.13
C TRP A 27 8.20 -1.33 -11.13
N LEU A 28 7.53 -0.25 -10.72
CA LEU A 28 8.12 1.09 -10.67
C LEU A 28 9.25 1.19 -9.63
N ALA A 29 9.10 0.53 -8.47
CA ALA A 29 10.11 0.52 -7.43
C ALA A 29 11.42 -0.16 -7.87
N LEU A 30 11.33 -1.11 -8.81
CA LEU A 30 12.48 -1.80 -9.38
C LEU A 30 13.07 -1.10 -10.60
N MET A 31 12.45 -0.05 -11.14
CA MET A 31 13.02 0.67 -12.28
C MET A 31 14.18 1.59 -11.84
N PRO A 32 15.18 1.83 -12.72
CA PRO A 32 16.20 2.83 -12.49
C PRO A 32 15.54 4.21 -12.40
N VAL A 33 15.85 4.95 -11.34
CA VAL A 33 15.35 6.32 -11.15
C VAL A 33 16.28 7.26 -11.88
N PRO A 34 15.78 8.07 -12.83
CA PRO A 34 16.57 9.16 -13.39
C PRO A 34 17.05 10.06 -12.26
N GLU A 35 18.25 10.63 -12.36
CA GLU A 35 18.67 11.67 -11.41
C GLU A 35 17.66 12.82 -11.45
N MET A 36 16.78 12.86 -10.46
CA MET A 36 15.83 13.94 -10.25
C MET A 36 16.37 14.88 -9.20
N VAL A 37 16.16 16.18 -9.41
CA VAL A 37 16.48 17.20 -8.41
C VAL A 37 15.58 16.96 -7.19
N ARG A 38 16.17 16.43 -6.12
CA ARG A 38 15.51 16.28 -4.81
C ARG A 38 15.51 17.64 -4.12
N LEU A 39 14.34 18.08 -3.66
CA LEU A 39 14.22 19.31 -2.86
C LEU A 39 14.59 19.06 -1.39
N LEU A 40 14.44 17.81 -0.94
CA LEU A 40 14.70 17.35 0.43
C LEU A 40 15.39 15.98 0.38
N ASP A 41 16.33 15.74 1.29
CA ASP A 41 17.07 14.47 1.39
C ASP A 41 16.18 13.26 1.72
N TRP A 42 15.01 13.50 2.31
CA TRP A 42 14.05 12.50 2.79
C TRP A 42 12.76 12.45 1.96
N GLN A 43 12.78 13.04 0.76
CA GLN A 43 11.63 13.07 -0.14
C GLN A 43 11.17 11.65 -0.54
N ASP A 44 12.10 10.72 -0.74
CA ASP A 44 11.82 9.31 -1.05
C ASP A 44 10.99 8.62 0.05
N LYS A 45 11.31 8.88 1.31
CA LYS A 45 10.56 8.35 2.47
C LYS A 45 9.13 8.87 2.49
N ILE A 46 8.90 10.13 2.09
CA ILE A 46 7.56 10.67 1.97
C ILE A 46 6.79 9.94 0.85
N GLU A 47 7.42 9.70 -0.28
CA GLU A 47 6.83 8.97 -1.41
C GLU A 47 6.44 7.53 -1.01
N HIS A 48 7.32 6.82 -0.31
CA HIS A 48 7.07 5.49 0.26
C HIS A 48 5.88 5.49 1.23
N ALA A 49 5.89 6.39 2.21
CA ALA A 49 4.79 6.50 3.17
C ALA A 49 3.43 6.80 2.50
N LEU A 50 3.41 7.69 1.50
CA LEU A 50 2.20 8.03 0.76
C LEU A 50 1.71 6.86 -0.11
N LEU A 51 2.64 6.18 -0.80
CA LEU A 51 2.33 5.00 -1.62
C LEU A 51 1.69 3.90 -0.78
N PHE A 52 2.30 3.56 0.36
CA PHE A 52 1.79 2.51 1.24
C PHE A 52 0.52 2.90 1.99
N ALA A 53 0.34 4.19 2.30
CA ALA A 53 -0.95 4.70 2.78
C ALA A 53 -2.05 4.52 1.71
N ALA A 54 -1.79 4.83 0.45
CA ALA A 54 -2.75 4.65 -0.64
C ALA A 54 -3.09 3.16 -0.86
N LEU A 55 -2.09 2.28 -0.86
CA LEU A 55 -2.29 0.83 -0.92
C LEU A 55 -3.10 0.32 0.27
N ALA A 56 -2.82 0.81 1.48
CA ALA A 56 -3.59 0.46 2.68
C ALA A 56 -5.04 0.90 2.57
N LEU A 57 -5.33 2.11 2.09
CA LEU A 57 -6.70 2.60 1.89
C LEU A 57 -7.46 1.70 0.91
N LEU A 58 -6.84 1.38 -0.22
CA LEU A 58 -7.44 0.56 -1.26
C LEU A 58 -7.65 -0.89 -0.77
N GLY A 59 -6.67 -1.47 -0.08
CA GLY A 59 -6.75 -2.80 0.50
C GLY A 59 -7.82 -2.90 1.59
N LEU A 60 -7.94 -1.89 2.46
CA LEU A 60 -8.98 -1.84 3.49
C LEU A 60 -10.39 -1.64 2.90
N ALA A 61 -10.51 -0.95 1.76
CA ALA A 61 -11.75 -0.85 1.01
C ALA A 61 -12.13 -2.18 0.35
N ALA A 62 -11.14 -2.92 -0.17
CA ALA A 62 -11.33 -4.22 -0.81
C ALA A 62 -11.64 -5.37 0.19
N TRP A 63 -11.05 -5.33 1.40
CA TRP A 63 -11.24 -6.30 2.48
C TRP A 63 -11.54 -5.63 3.83
N PRO A 64 -12.71 -4.99 3.99
CA PRO A 64 -13.02 -4.23 5.19
C PRO A 64 -13.05 -5.10 6.45
N ALA A 65 -13.38 -6.39 6.38
CA ALA A 65 -13.44 -7.25 7.56
C ALA A 65 -12.06 -7.59 8.16
N GLN A 66 -10.95 -7.36 7.45
CA GLN A 66 -9.65 -7.94 7.80
C GLN A 66 -8.51 -6.90 7.86
N PRO A 67 -8.66 -5.79 8.61
CA PRO A 67 -7.72 -4.67 8.55
C PRO A 67 -6.29 -5.04 8.93
N LEU A 68 -6.11 -5.89 9.95
CA LEU A 68 -4.78 -6.32 10.39
C LEU A 68 -4.10 -7.25 9.39
N ARG A 69 -4.86 -8.07 8.65
CA ARG A 69 -4.29 -8.93 7.60
C ARG A 69 -3.84 -8.12 6.39
N VAL A 70 -4.60 -7.09 6.01
CA VAL A 70 -4.18 -6.14 4.97
C VAL A 70 -2.90 -5.43 5.38
N ALA A 71 -2.85 -4.91 6.62
CA ALA A 71 -1.66 -4.23 7.14
C ALA A 71 -0.44 -5.16 7.15
N GLY A 72 -0.55 -6.35 7.73
CA GLY A 72 0.56 -7.32 7.77
C GLY A 72 1.01 -7.77 6.37
N GLY A 73 0.08 -7.96 5.44
CA GLY A 73 0.40 -8.28 4.04
C GLY A 73 1.16 -7.16 3.33
N LEU A 74 0.79 -5.91 3.56
CA LEU A 74 1.51 -4.76 3.02
C LEU A 74 2.91 -4.62 3.63
N LEU A 75 3.08 -4.84 4.93
CA LEU A 75 4.41 -4.80 5.55
C LEU A 75 5.34 -5.87 4.98
N LEU A 76 4.84 -7.09 4.77
CA LEU A 76 5.59 -8.17 4.13
C LEU A 76 5.93 -7.84 2.67
N TYR A 77 4.98 -7.22 1.96
CA TYR A 77 5.20 -6.73 0.60
C TYR A 77 6.31 -5.67 0.54
N GLY A 78 6.36 -4.72 1.49
CA GLY A 78 7.46 -3.75 1.61
C GLY A 78 8.81 -4.42 1.83
N VAL A 79 8.91 -5.38 2.76
CA VAL A 79 10.17 -6.16 2.94
C VAL A 79 10.59 -6.84 1.64
N THR A 80 9.62 -7.43 0.93
CA THR A 80 9.90 -8.12 -0.35
C THR A 80 10.39 -7.13 -1.41
N MET A 81 9.85 -5.92 -1.44
CA MET A 81 10.27 -4.85 -2.35
C MET A 81 11.72 -4.42 -2.08
N GLU A 82 12.07 -4.14 -0.82
CA GLU A 82 13.44 -3.77 -0.42
C GLU A 82 14.46 -4.87 -0.77
N LEU A 83 14.10 -6.12 -0.48
CA LEU A 83 14.94 -7.27 -0.84
C LEU A 83 15.11 -7.36 -2.37
N ALA A 84 14.03 -7.20 -3.14
CA ALA A 84 14.12 -7.24 -4.60
C ALA A 84 14.95 -6.07 -5.17
N GLN A 85 14.84 -4.87 -4.59
CA GLN A 85 15.68 -3.72 -4.96
C GLN A 85 17.15 -4.00 -4.69
N SER A 86 17.48 -4.60 -3.54
CA SER A 86 18.84 -4.98 -3.17
C SER A 86 19.48 -6.03 -4.10
N MET A 87 18.68 -6.71 -4.92
CA MET A 87 19.14 -7.66 -5.94
C MET A 87 19.36 -7.01 -7.32
N THR A 88 19.06 -5.72 -7.48
CA THR A 88 19.33 -4.99 -8.72
C THR A 88 20.73 -4.36 -8.72
N ALA A 89 21.26 -4.02 -9.89
CA ALA A 89 22.57 -3.37 -10.01
C ALA A 89 22.55 -1.84 -9.76
N TYR A 90 21.35 -1.25 -9.65
CA TYR A 90 21.15 0.21 -9.70
C TYR A 90 20.18 0.74 -8.63
N ARG A 91 19.62 -0.14 -7.79
CA ARG A 91 18.91 0.22 -6.56
C ARG A 91 19.56 -0.50 -5.38
N TYR A 92 19.44 0.12 -4.21
CA TYR A 92 19.77 -0.50 -2.94
C TYR A 92 18.50 -0.45 -2.09
N GLY A 93 18.21 -1.52 -1.37
CA GLY A 93 17.17 -1.47 -0.35
C GLY A 93 17.63 -0.59 0.82
N ASP A 94 16.73 0.26 1.33
CA ASP A 94 16.92 1.11 2.49
C ASP A 94 15.91 0.71 3.59
N PRO A 95 16.36 0.19 4.74
CA PRO A 95 15.48 -0.11 5.87
C PRO A 95 14.62 1.09 6.33
N LEU A 96 15.04 2.33 6.06
CA LEU A 96 14.25 3.52 6.35
C LEU A 96 13.08 3.71 5.37
N ASP A 97 13.18 3.20 4.14
CA ASP A 97 12.10 3.23 3.18
C ASP A 97 11.01 2.22 3.60
N TRP A 98 11.41 1.04 4.09
CA TRP A 98 10.47 0.11 4.74
C TRP A 98 9.83 0.69 6.01
N LEU A 99 10.59 1.46 6.82
CA LEU A 99 10.02 2.15 7.96
C LEU A 99 8.97 3.18 7.52
N ALA A 100 9.23 3.91 6.44
CA ALA A 100 8.27 4.85 5.89
C ALA A 100 7.00 4.16 5.38
N ASP A 101 7.14 3.02 4.70
CA ASP A 101 6.03 2.15 4.32
C ASP A 101 5.17 1.77 5.53
N ALA A 102 5.82 1.34 6.61
CA ALA A 102 5.16 0.94 7.84
C ALA A 102 4.38 2.10 8.49
N VAL A 103 4.95 3.31 8.47
CA VAL A 103 4.25 4.53 8.95
C VAL A 103 2.99 4.79 8.13
N GLY A 104 3.07 4.71 6.80
CA GLY A 104 1.93 4.89 5.89
C GLY A 104 0.80 3.88 6.16
N VAL A 105 1.14 2.59 6.24
CA VAL A 105 0.18 1.52 6.56
C VAL A 105 -0.44 1.71 7.94
N ALA A 106 0.37 2.04 8.94
CA ALA A 106 -0.07 2.21 10.32
C ALA A 106 -1.04 3.40 10.45
N ALA A 107 -0.72 4.54 9.84
CA ALA A 107 -1.56 5.75 9.88
C ALA A 107 -2.98 5.47 9.37
N VAL A 108 -3.09 4.84 8.19
CA VAL A 108 -4.38 4.51 7.57
C VAL A 108 -5.13 3.45 8.37
N THR A 109 -4.44 2.39 8.78
CA THR A 109 -5.05 1.28 9.53
C THR A 109 -5.58 1.76 10.88
N ALA A 110 -4.79 2.54 11.61
CA ALA A 110 -5.19 3.13 12.89
C ALA A 110 -6.40 4.04 12.71
N PHE A 111 -6.39 4.94 11.72
CA PHE A 111 -7.52 5.82 11.42
C PHE A 111 -8.82 5.04 11.17
N VAL A 112 -8.76 3.99 10.33
CA VAL A 112 -9.92 3.15 10.02
C VAL A 112 -10.43 2.40 11.26
N LEU A 113 -9.54 1.84 12.07
CA LEU A 113 -9.90 1.13 13.29
C LEU A 113 -10.54 2.06 14.33
N LEU A 114 -9.98 3.26 14.53
CA LEU A 114 -10.53 4.27 15.43
C LEU A 114 -11.92 4.72 14.99
N ARG A 115 -12.13 4.92 13.69
CA ARG A 115 -13.45 5.26 13.14
C ARG A 115 -14.49 4.16 13.33
N ARG A 116 -14.08 2.89 13.28
CA ARG A 116 -14.98 1.76 13.53
C ARG A 116 -15.37 1.64 15.00
N ARG A 117 -14.43 1.92 15.91
CA ARG A 117 -14.71 1.93 17.35
C ARG A 117 -15.75 2.98 17.73
N LYS A 118 -15.66 4.19 17.16
CA LYS A 118 -16.64 5.28 17.40
C LYS A 118 -18.04 5.03 16.81
N ARG A 119 -18.19 4.05 15.90
CA ARG A 119 -19.46 3.72 15.24
C ARG A 119 -20.15 2.50 15.84
N ARG A 120 -19.53 1.87 16.85
CA ARG A 120 -20.13 0.80 17.65
C ARG A 120 -20.63 1.40 18.95
#